data_AF-A0A421CDG6-F1
#
_entry.id   AF-A0A421CDG6-F1
#
_cell.length_a   1.000
_cell.length_b   1.000
_cell.length_c   1.000
_cell.angle_alpha   90.00
_cell.angle_beta   90.00
_cell.angle_gamma   90.00
#
_symmetry.space_group_name_H-M   'P 1'
#
loop_
_entity.id
_entity.type
_entity.pdbx_description
1 polymer ?
#
loop_
_entity_poly.entity_id
_entity_poly.type
_entity_poly.pdbx_seq_one_letter_code
_entity_poly.pdbx_strand_id
1 'polypeptide(L)' 'MRRFFPDRLIMADISNVENVRVVDRLMPDKITTTLSAYTTDTSQRLKPDIDLVSMLVKEFDYPVMPKGTTWSQTG' A
#
# COMPACT_ATOMS: atom_id res chain seq x y z
N MET A 1 -5.12 -2.90 18.27
CA MET A 1 -5.65 -3.98 17.41
C MET A 1 -5.02 -5.32 17.71
N ARG A 2 -3.74 -5.55 17.43
CA ARG A 2 -3.05 -6.83 17.64
C ARG A 2 -3.30 -7.47 19.03
N ARG A 3 -3.30 -6.67 20.10
CA ARG A 3 -3.59 -7.13 21.48
C ARG A 3 -5.00 -7.69 21.68
N PHE A 4 -6.00 -7.10 21.03
CA PHE A 4 -7.41 -7.45 21.22
C PHE A 4 -7.94 -8.42 20.16
N PHE A 5 -7.24 -8.50 19.01
CA PHE A 5 -7.59 -9.35 17.88
C PHE A 5 -6.32 -9.98 17.29
N PRO A 6 -5.67 -10.91 18.02
CA PRO A 6 -4.38 -11.46 17.61
C PRO A 6 -4.44 -12.26 16.30
N ASP A 7 -5.58 -12.91 16.02
CA ASP A 7 -5.75 -13.78 14.85
C ASP A 7 -6.23 -13.03 13.60
N ARG A 8 -6.40 -11.71 13.67
CA ARG A 8 -6.85 -10.91 12.52
C ARG A 8 -5.65 -10.34 11.78
N LEU A 9 -5.62 -10.58 10.48
CA LEU A 9 -4.68 -9.93 9.57
C LEU A 9 -4.95 -8.42 9.52
N ILE A 10 -3.88 -7.64 9.57
CA ILE A 10 -3.88 -6.18 9.52
C ILE A 10 -3.30 -5.77 8.17
N MET A 11 -4.09 -5.03 7.40
CA MET A 11 -3.67 -4.44 6.14
C MET A 11 -3.52 -2.93 6.32
N ALA A 12 -2.41 -2.35 5.87
CA ALA A 12 -2.18 -0.91 5.89
C ALA A 12 -2.39 -0.31 4.49
N ASP A 13 -3.36 0.60 4.38
CA ASP A 13 -3.57 1.45 3.20
C ASP A 13 -2.61 2.63 3.21
N ILE A 14 -1.79 2.76 2.16
CA ILE A 14 -0.75 3.79 2.04
C ILE A 14 -0.90 4.61 0.76
N SER A 15 -0.28 5.79 0.77
CA SER A 15 -0.17 6.71 -0.38
C SER A 15 1.28 6.95 -0.83
N ASN A 16 2.26 6.64 0.02
CA ASN A 16 3.69 6.83 -0.25
C ASN A 16 4.54 5.93 0.66
N VAL A 17 5.85 5.92 0.39
CA VAL A 17 6.85 5.12 1.11
C VAL A 17 6.97 5.53 2.59
N GLU A 18 6.88 6.82 2.91
CA GLU A 18 6.95 7.31 4.31
C GLU A 18 5.83 6.74 5.18
N ASN A 19 4.64 6.53 4.63
CA ASN A 19 3.54 5.89 5.36
C ASN A 19 3.97 4.51 5.89
N VAL A 20 4.70 3.73 5.08
CA VAL A 20 5.19 2.41 5.49
C VAL A 20 6.20 2.53 6.62
N ARG A 21 7.13 3.48 6.56
CA ARG A 21 8.11 3.70 7.66
C ARG A 21 7.43 4.03 8.99
N VAL A 22 6.30 4.75 8.96
CA VAL A 22 5.53 5.07 10.18
C VAL A 22 4.77 3.85 10.71
N VAL A 23 4.21 3.02 9.82
CA VAL A 23 3.42 1.84 10.23
C VAL A 23 4.25 0.58 10.43
N ASP A 24 5.52 0.57 10.02
CA ASP A 24 6.42 -0.58 10.14
C ASP A 24 6.52 -1.10 11.58
N ARG A 25 6.61 -0.19 12.55
CA ARG A 25 6.58 -0.52 13.99
C ARG A 25 5.30 -1.20 14.46
N LEU A 26 4.21 -1.13 13.68
CA LEU A 26 2.94 -1.80 13.97
C LEU A 26 2.88 -3.20 13.35
N MET A 27 3.88 -3.56 12.54
CA MET A 27 4.08 -4.85 11.89
C MET A 27 2.83 -5.33 11.15
N PRO A 28 2.35 -4.58 10.12
CA PRO A 28 1.21 -5.00 9.32
C PRO A 28 1.50 -6.31 8.59
N ASP A 29 0.47 -7.09 8.31
CA ASP A 29 0.62 -8.34 7.56
C ASP A 29 0.67 -8.09 6.03
N LYS A 30 0.16 -6.94 5.58
CA LYS A 30 0.11 -6.57 4.16
C LYS A 30 0.06 -5.06 3.95
N ILE A 31 0.68 -4.58 2.88
CA ILE A 31 0.60 -3.19 2.41
C ILE A 31 -0.26 -3.11 1.15
N THR A 32 -1.03 -2.03 1.00
CA THR A 32 -1.82 -1.76 -0.21
C THR A 32 -1.78 -0.29 -0.60
N THR A 33 -1.69 -0.02 -1.90
CA THR A 33 -1.49 1.34 -2.44
C THR A 33 -2.80 2.11 -2.67
N THR A 34 -3.87 1.76 -1.96
CA THR A 34 -5.23 2.29 -2.20
C THR A 34 -5.27 3.81 -2.19
N LEU A 35 -4.46 4.47 -1.35
CA LEU A 35 -4.47 5.93 -1.19
C LEU A 35 -3.54 6.66 -2.16
N SER A 36 -2.79 5.96 -3.02
CA SER A 36 -1.73 6.53 -3.88
C SER A 36 -2.18 7.53 -4.96
N ALA A 37 -3.49 7.79 -5.05
CA ALA A 37 -4.03 8.88 -5.86
C ALA A 37 -5.37 9.36 -5.29
N TYR A 38 -5.48 9.33 -3.96
CA TYR A 38 -6.63 9.85 -3.20
C TYR A 38 -6.21 10.86 -2.12
N THR A 39 -4.93 11.21 -2.06
CA THR A 39 -4.43 12.33 -1.24
C THR A 39 -4.13 13.53 -2.12
N THR A 40 -4.20 14.73 -1.56
CA THR A 40 -3.94 15.99 -2.29
C THR A 40 -2.62 15.94 -3.05
N ASP A 41 -1.58 15.41 -2.39
CA ASP A 41 -0.20 15.37 -2.91
C ASP A 41 0.05 14.26 -3.96
N THR A 42 -0.89 13.32 -4.10
CA THR A 42 -0.74 12.16 -5.01
C THR A 42 -1.83 12.06 -6.06
N SER A 43 -2.77 13.00 -6.07
CA SER A 43 -3.96 13.02 -6.95
C SER A 43 -3.67 12.91 -8.45
N GLN A 44 -2.45 13.26 -8.88
CA GLN A 44 -2.02 13.22 -10.29
C GLN A 44 -1.43 11.87 -10.72
N ARG A 45 -1.20 10.92 -9.80
CA ARG A 45 -0.54 9.66 -10.13
C ARG A 45 -1.44 8.71 -10.91
N LEU A 46 -0.83 8.02 -11.88
CA LEU A 46 -1.51 6.98 -12.64
C LEU A 46 -1.78 5.76 -11.76
N LYS A 47 -2.88 5.06 -12.06
CA LYS A 47 -3.34 3.89 -11.32
C LYS A 47 -3.24 2.63 -12.20
N PRO A 48 -2.70 1.51 -11.69
CA PRO A 48 -1.98 1.40 -10.41
C PRO A 48 -0.65 2.17 -10.43
N ASP A 49 -0.22 2.65 -9.26
CA ASP A 49 1.02 3.41 -9.09
C ASP A 49 2.23 2.44 -9.07
N ILE A 50 2.71 2.09 -10.27
CA ILE A 50 3.78 1.10 -10.47
C ILE A 50 5.09 1.53 -9.82
N ASP A 51 5.40 2.83 -9.82
CA ASP A 51 6.62 3.36 -9.23
C ASP A 51 6.59 3.19 -7.72
N LEU A 52 5.46 3.51 -7.07
CA LEU A 52 5.30 3.25 -5.65
C LEU A 52 5.43 1.77 -5.31
N VAL A 53 4.73 0.90 -6.06
CA VAL A 53 4.84 -0.56 -5.84
C VAL A 53 6.29 -1.02 -5.96
N SER A 54 7.01 -0.55 -6.98
CA SER A 54 8.41 -0.89 -7.22
C SER A 54 9.34 -0.45 -6.09
N MET A 55 9.10 0.71 -5.49
CA MET A 55 9.86 1.16 -4.32
C MET A 55 9.55 0.28 -3.10
N LEU A 56 8.27 -0.01 -2.86
CA LEU A 56 7.85 -0.78 -1.70
C LEU A 56 8.43 -2.20 -1.69
N VAL A 57 8.38 -2.91 -2.82
CA VAL A 57 8.92 -4.28 -2.92
C VAL A 57 10.44 -4.35 -2.84
N LYS A 58 11.14 -3.24 -3.07
CA LYS A 58 12.61 -3.15 -2.95
C LYS A 58 13.05 -2.80 -1.54
N GLU A 59 12.26 -2.02 -0.82
CA GLU A 59 12.65 -1.46 0.49
C GLU A 59 12.09 -2.28 1.67
N PHE A 60 10.97 -2.99 1.50
CA PHE A 60 10.29 -3.70 2.59
C PHE A 60 9.91 -5.13 2.22
N ASP A 61 9.92 -6.01 3.23
CA ASP A 61 9.61 -7.44 3.07
C ASP A 61 8.10 -7.76 3.13
N TYR A 62 7.23 -6.74 3.21
CA TYR A 62 5.79 -6.94 3.26
C TYR A 62 5.21 -7.32 1.90
N PRO A 63 4.23 -8.24 1.84
CA PRO A 63 3.42 -8.41 0.64
C PRO A 63 2.75 -7.09 0.26
N VAL A 64 2.95 -6.65 -0.99
CA VAL A 64 2.35 -5.42 -1.53
C VAL A 64 1.20 -5.79 -2.46
N MET A 65 0.02 -5.20 -2.22
CA MET A 65 -1.16 -5.32 -3.07
C MET A 65 -1.37 -4.01 -3.83
N PRO A 66 -1.03 -3.94 -5.13
CA PRO A 66 -1.31 -2.75 -5.94
C PRO A 66 -2.82 -2.50 -6.00
N LYS A 67 -3.22 -1.26 -5.77
CA LYS A 67 -4.62 -0.80 -5.89
C LYS A 67 -4.69 0.52 -6.65
N GLY A 68 -5.73 0.64 -7.46
CA GLY A 68 -5.96 1.72 -8.41
C GLY A 68 -6.75 1.16 -9.61
N THR A 69 -7.53 2.00 -10.31
CA THR A 69 -8.47 1.59 -11.37
C THR A 69 -7.82 0.59 -12.32
N THR A 70 -8.37 -0.62 -12.36
CA THR A 70 -8.05 -1.63 -13.36
C THR A 70 -8.61 -1.15 -14.68
N TRP A 71 -7.80 -0.48 -15.52
CA TRP A 71 -8.10 -0.44 -16.94
C TRP A 71 -8.01 -1.88 -17.46
N SER A 72 -9.05 -2.28 -18.19
CA SER A 72 -9.34 -3.64 -18.62
C SER A 72 -8.12 -4.38 -19.16
N GLN A 73 -7.91 -5.61 -18.68
CA GLN A 73 -7.22 -6.60 -19.51
C GLN A 73 -8.10 -6.87 -20.74
N THR A 74 -7.83 -6.15 -21.82
CA THR A 74 -8.17 -6.60 -23.17
C THR A 74 -6.85 -6.85 -23.88
N GLY A 75 -6.49 -8.13 -23.93
CA GLY A 75 -5.51 -8.74 -24.82
C GLY A 75 -6.06 -10.10 -25.21
#